data_AF-A0A1C6KBT0-F1
#
_entry.id   AF-A0A1C6KBT0-F1
#
_cell.length_a   1.000
_cell.length_b   1.000
_cell.length_c   1.000
_cell.angle_alpha   90.00
_cell.angle_beta   90.00
_cell.angle_gamma   90.00
#
_symmetry.space_group_name_H-M   'P 1'
#
loop_
_entity.id
_entity.type
_entity.pdbx_description
1 polymer ?
#
loop_
_entity_poly.entity_id
_entity_poly.type
_entity_poly.pdbx_seq_one_letter_code
_entity_poly.pdbx_strand_id
1 'polypeptide(L)' 'MNRGYNIIDAPDQDEARFSLGLNIVALRPGLVIQAQGNPQTKAALEKNGVQVISLDFDEILKGWGSVHCCSATLARG' A
#
# COMPACT_ATOMS: atom_id res chain seq x y z
N MET A 1 2.00 17.03 -19.29
CA MET A 1 1.67 15.80 -18.55
C MET A 1 1.62 14.63 -19.51
N ASN A 2 2.74 13.95 -19.77
CA ASN A 2 2.74 12.63 -20.41
C ASN A 2 4.09 11.96 -20.14
N ARG A 3 4.26 11.43 -18.92
CA ARG A 3 5.51 10.74 -18.50
C ARG A 3 5.38 9.21 -18.58
N GLY A 4 4.33 8.69 -19.23
CA GLY A 4 4.10 7.24 -19.35
C GLY A 4 3.71 6.56 -18.03
N TYR A 5 3.18 7.30 -17.06
CA TYR A 5 2.72 6.73 -15.80
C TYR A 5 1.35 6.07 -15.97
N ASN A 6 1.21 4.89 -15.37
CA ASN A 6 -0.09 4.31 -15.07
C ASN A 6 -0.52 4.79 -13.67
N ILE A 7 -1.62 5.53 -13.58
CA ILE A 7 -2.16 6.02 -12.31
C ILE A 7 -3.30 5.09 -11.89
N ILE A 8 -3.18 4.53 -10.70
CA ILE A 8 -4.23 3.75 -10.05
C ILE A 8 -4.88 4.67 -9.03
N ASP A 9 -6.12 5.08 -9.28
CA ASP A 9 -6.87 5.88 -8.33
C ASP A 9 -7.18 5.08 -7.06
N ALA A 10 -7.28 5.77 -5.93
CA ALA A 10 -7.70 5.16 -4.67
C ALA A 10 -9.11 4.56 -4.83
N PRO A 11 -9.25 3.22 -4.81
CA PRO A 11 -10.50 2.58 -5.19
C PRO A 11 -11.59 2.75 -4.13
N ASP A 12 -11.20 3.04 -2.88
CA ASP A 12 -12.09 3.24 -1.76
C ASP A 12 -11.56 4.34 -0.83
N GLN A 13 -12.44 5.27 -0.45
CA GLN A 13 -12.07 6.43 0.35
C GLN A 13 -11.93 6.09 1.84
N ASP A 14 -12.67 5.09 2.33
CA ASP A 14 -12.60 4.66 3.71
C ASP A 14 -11.30 3.88 3.95
N GLU A 15 -10.91 3.02 3.02
CA GLU A 15 -9.62 2.34 3.03
C GLU A 15 -8.47 3.35 3.03
N ALA A 16 -8.55 4.36 2.16
CA ALA A 16 -7.52 5.38 2.07
C ALA A 16 -7.39 6.22 3.35
N ARG A 17 -8.51 6.52 4.01
CA ARG A 17 -8.56 7.48 5.12
C ARG A 17 -8.46 6.84 6.50
N PHE A 18 -9.13 5.72 6.74
CA PHE A 18 -9.32 5.17 8.08
C PHE A 18 -8.45 3.94 8.36
N SER A 19 -8.17 3.11 7.36
CA SER A 19 -7.29 1.94 7.49
C SER A 19 -5.93 2.11 6.82
N LEU A 20 -5.62 3.33 6.36
CA LEU A 20 -4.33 3.69 5.77
C LEU A 20 -3.91 2.76 4.61
N GLY A 21 -4.85 2.36 3.76
CA GLY A 21 -4.65 1.36 2.71
C GLY A 21 -3.63 1.74 1.65
N LEU A 22 -3.45 3.04 1.41
CA LEU A 22 -2.43 3.56 0.47
C LEU A 22 -1.02 3.65 1.10
N ASN A 23 -0.90 3.41 2.41
CA ASN A 23 0.35 3.46 3.16
C ASN A 23 1.15 2.15 2.98
N ILE A 24 1.57 1.91 1.75
CA ILE A 24 2.28 0.70 1.33
C ILE A 24 3.79 0.95 1.21
N VAL A 25 4.58 -0.11 1.36
CA VAL A 25 6.02 -0.06 1.07
C VAL A 25 6.35 -0.95 -0.11
N ALA A 26 7.01 -0.39 -1.12
CA ALA A 26 7.54 -1.17 -2.23
C ALA A 26 8.84 -1.87 -1.82
N LEU A 27 8.94 -3.18 -2.03
CA LEU A 27 10.17 -3.96 -1.81
C LEU A 27 11.05 -3.96 -3.06
N ARG A 28 10.42 -4.08 -4.23
CA ARG A 28 11.03 -4.04 -5.57
C ARG A 28 9.93 -3.68 -6.59
N PRO A 29 10.26 -3.39 -7.86
CA PRO A 29 9.23 -3.18 -8.88
C PRO A 29 8.23 -4.34 -8.91
N GLY A 30 6.93 -3.99 -8.82
CA GLY A 30 5.82 -4.95 -8.84
C GLY A 30 5.62 -5.77 -7.57
N LEU A 31 6.26 -5.45 -6.44
CA LEU A 31 6.04 -6.13 -5.15
C LEU A 31 5.97 -5.12 -4.00
N VAL A 32 4.84 -5.13 -3.28
CA VAL A 32 4.59 -4.23 -2.14
C VAL A 32 4.14 -5.00 -0.89
N ILE A 33 4.31 -4.37 0.26
CA ILE A 33 3.68 -4.78 1.52
C ILE A 33 2.59 -3.76 1.88
N GLN A 34 1.43 -4.27 2.32
CA GLN A 34 0.26 -3.50 2.73
C GLN A 34 -0.26 -4.03 4.08
N ALA A 35 -0.89 -3.17 4.87
CA ALA A 35 -1.69 -3.62 6.01
C ALA A 35 -2.90 -4.43 5.52
N GLN A 36 -3.25 -5.50 6.24
CA GLN A 36 -4.50 -6.25 6.04
C GLN A 36 -5.74 -5.34 6.23
N GLY A 37 -6.91 -5.80 5.79
CA GLY A 37 -8.14 -5.01 5.89
C GLY A 37 -8.39 -3.98 4.78
N ASN A 38 -7.52 -3.91 3.76
CA ASN A 38 -7.71 -3.04 2.59
C ASN A 38 -7.88 -3.84 1.28
N PRO A 39 -9.00 -4.59 1.11
CA PRO A 39 -9.20 -5.48 -0.02
C PRO A 39 -9.37 -4.77 -1.37
N GLN A 40 -10.00 -3.60 -1.43
CA GLN A 40 -10.20 -2.88 -2.70
C GLN A 40 -8.88 -2.32 -3.22
N THR A 41 -8.06 -1.75 -2.34
CA THR A 41 -6.70 -1.30 -2.66
C THR A 41 -5.84 -2.46 -3.14
N LYS A 42 -5.88 -3.59 -2.42
CA LYS A 42 -5.15 -4.80 -2.82
C LYS A 42 -5.57 -5.28 -4.22
N ALA A 43 -6.87 -5.39 -4.48
CA ALA A 43 -7.39 -5.84 -5.77
C ALA A 43 -7.00 -4.88 -6.91
N ALA A 44 -7.03 -3.57 -6.68
CA ALA A 44 -6.62 -2.57 -7.66
C ALA A 44 -5.12 -2.70 -8.03
N LEU A 45 -4.27 -2.95 -7.03
CA LEU A 45 -2.83 -3.21 -7.23
C LEU A 45 -2.60 -4.51 -8.01
N GLU A 46 -3.23 -5.61 -7.59
CA GLU A 46 -3.09 -6.93 -8.22
C GLU A 46 -3.58 -6.93 -9.67
N LYS A 47 -4.71 -6.26 -9.96
CA LYS A 47 -5.22 -6.07 -11.33
C LYS A 47 -4.22 -5.35 -12.25
N ASN A 48 -3.34 -4.53 -11.69
CA ASN A 48 -2.31 -3.81 -12.41
C ASN A 48 -0.93 -4.49 -12.34
N GLY A 49 -0.88 -5.78 -11.99
CA GLY A 49 0.33 -6.59 -12.01
C GLY A 49 1.27 -6.38 -10.81
N VAL A 50 0.78 -5.76 -9.73
CA VAL A 50 1.54 -5.60 -8.48
C VAL A 50 1.19 -6.74 -7.53
N GLN A 51 2.20 -7.49 -7.10
CA GLN A 51 2.06 -8.48 -6.03
C GLN A 51 1.95 -7.77 -4.67
N VAL A 52 1.00 -8.19 -3.84
CA VAL A 52 0.73 -7.58 -2.53
C VAL A 52 0.90 -8.60 -1.41
N ILE A 53 1.85 -8.35 -0.51
CA ILE A 53 2.00 -9.08 0.75
C ILE A 53 1.21 -8.34 1.82
N SER A 54 0.18 -8.97 2.39
CA SER A 54 -0.64 -8.34 3.43
C SER A 54 -0.23 -8.82 4.83
N LEU A 55 0.14 -7.89 5.72
CA LEU A 55 0.52 -8.18 7.11
C LEU A 55 -0.53 -7.69 8.09
N ASP A 56 -0.70 -8.41 9.20
CA ASP A 56 -1.50 -7.95 10.34
C ASP A 56 -0.82 -6.74 10.99
N PHE A 57 -1.57 -5.64 11.09
CA PHE A 57 -1.13 -4.34 11.61
C PHE A 57 -2.16 -3.73 12.57
N ASP A 58 -3.13 -4.52 13.05
CA ASP A 58 -4.32 -4.01 13.75
C ASP A 58 -3.97 -3.16 14.99
N GLU A 59 -2.98 -3.58 15.78
CA GLU A 59 -2.54 -2.84 16.96
C GLU A 59 -1.77 -1.54 16.61
N ILE A 60 -1.04 -1.53 15.49
CA ILE A 60 -0.29 -0.35 15.04
C ILE A 60 -1.23 0.69 14.41
N LEU A 61 -2.28 0.24 13.72
CA LEU A 61 -3.31 1.09 13.12
C LEU A 61 -4.04 1.94 14.17
N LYS A 62 -4.23 1.42 15.41
CA LYS A 62 -4.79 2.20 16.53
C LYS A 62 -3.95 3.45 16.85
N GLY A 63 -2.65 3.40 16.58
CA GLY A 63 -1.71 4.51 16.69
C GLY A 63 -1.61 5.39 15.43
N TRP A 64 -2.50 5.22 14.45
CA TRP A 64 -2.45 5.90 13.15
C TRP A 64 -1.18 5.63 12.33
N GLY A 65 -0.56 4.47 12.53
CA GLY A 65 0.60 4.00 11.77
C GLY A 65 0.25 2.84 10.83
N SER A 66 0.94 2.76 9.69
CA SER A 66 0.89 1.61 8.79
C SER A 66 2.28 1.33 8.20
N VAL A 67 2.37 0.37 7.29
CA VAL A 67 3.62 -0.27 6.87
C VAL A 67 4.69 0.71 6.41
N HIS A 68 4.33 1.73 5.64
CA HIS A 68 5.29 2.73 5.18
C HIS A 68 5.79 3.60 6.33
N CYS A 69 4.89 4.06 7.21
CA CYS A 69 5.24 4.87 8.38
C CYS A 69 6.18 4.14 9.36
N CYS A 70 6.08 2.82 9.45
CA CYS A 70 6.92 1.99 10.31
C CYS A 70 8.23 1.55 9.64
N SER A 71 8.54 2.07 8.46
CA SER A 71 9.72 1.69 7.69
C SER A 71 10.67 2.87 7.46
N ALA A 72 11.97 2.62 7.55
CA ALA A 72 13.01 3.57 7.17
C ALA A 72 13.93 2.87 6.15
N THR A 73 13.82 3.26 4.87
CA THR A 73 14.64 2.63 3.84
C THR A 73 16.09 3.15 3.92
N LEU A 74 17.04 2.27 4.24
CA LEU A 74 18.47 2.62 4.31
C LEU A 74 19.17 2.57 2.96
N ALA A 75 18.78 1.65 2.08
CA ALA A 75 19.32 1.49 0.73
C ALA A 75 18.26 0.86 -0.21
N ARG A 76 18.35 1.19 -1.51
CA ARG A 76 17.61 0.53 -2.60
C ARG A 76 18.58 0.29 -3.77
N GLY A 77 18.48 -0.88 -4.39
CA GLY A 77 19.22 -1.25 -5.59
C GLY A 77 18.45 -0.96 -6.87
#